data_AF-A0A358Y4P2-F1
#
_entry.id   AF-A0A358Y4P2-F1
#
_cell.length_a   1.000
_cell.length_b   1.000
_cell.length_c   1.000
_cell.angle_alpha   90.00
_cell.angle_beta   90.00
_cell.angle_gamma   90.00
#
_symmetry.space_group_name_H-M   'P 1'
#
loop_
_entity.id
_entity.type
_entity.pdbx_description
1 polymer ?
#
loop_
_entity_poly.entity_id
_entity_poly.type
_entity_poly.pdbx_seq_one_letter_code
_entity_poly.pdbx_strand_id
1 'polypeptide(L)' 'AFVILLDLLKEKKEIFLHDKSSPEEIVSVLGMSKKLFKQTVGKLLKKQLITLTENSIKLK' A
#
# COMPACT_ATOMS: atom_id res chain seq x y z
N ALA A 1 -6.98 0.50 9.19
CA ALA A 1 -6.74 0.55 7.73
C ALA A 1 -5.57 1.46 7.34
N PHE A 2 -5.62 2.78 7.61
CA PHE A 2 -4.52 3.70 7.22
C PHE A 2 -3.18 3.38 7.88
N VAL A 3 -3.23 2.89 9.12
CA VAL A 3 -2.07 2.56 9.95
C VAL A 3 -1.33 1.32 9.42
N ILE A 4 -2.06 0.29 8.97
CA ILE A 4 -1.50 -1.02 8.57
C ILE A 4 -0.52 -0.90 7.40
N LEU A 5 -0.90 -0.18 6.34
CA LEU A 5 -0.04 -0.04 5.14
C LEU A 5 1.24 0.74 5.47
N LEU A 6 1.13 1.81 6.26
CA LEU A 6 2.27 2.65 6.59
C LEU A 6 3.24 1.92 7.53
N ASP A 7 2.73 1.17 8.51
CA ASP A 7 3.57 0.43 9.44
C ASP A 7 4.27 -0.76 8.75
N LEU A 8 3.58 -1.46 7.85
CA LEU A 8 4.22 -2.48 7.00
C LEU A 8 5.34 -1.89 6.14
N LEU A 9 5.14 -0.68 5.61
CA LEU A 9 6.17 0.04 4.86
C LEU A 9 7.31 0.54 5.73
N LYS A 10 7.09 0.85 7.01
CA LYS A 10 8.18 1.17 7.95
C LYS A 10 9.04 -0.06 8.26
N GLU A 11 8.41 -1.22 8.41
CA GLU A 11 9.14 -2.46 8.68
C GLU A 11 9.91 -2.97 7.45
N LYS A 12 9.26 -3.00 6.28
CA LYS A 12 9.83 -3.61 5.07
C LYS A 12 10.51 -2.62 4.12
N LYS A 13 10.34 -1.31 4.32
CA LYS A 13 10.70 -0.19 3.41
C LYS A 13 10.01 -0.22 2.04
N GLU A 14 9.69 -1.40 1.54
CA GLU A 14 9.07 -1.65 0.25
C GLU A 14 8.17 -2.88 0.32
N ILE A 15 7.03 -2.81 -0.37
CA ILE A 15 6.13 -3.94 -0.57
C ILE A 15 5.82 -4.10 -2.05
N PHE A 16 5.79 -5.34 -2.52
CA PHE A 16 5.43 -5.70 -3.91
C PHE A 16 3.91 -5.78 -4.09
N LEU A 17 3.20 -4.77 -3.58
CA LEU A 17 1.77 -4.58 -3.82
C LEU A 17 1.58 -3.33 -4.66
N HIS A 18 0.76 -3.43 -5.69
CA HIS A 18 0.52 -2.37 -6.66
C HIS A 18 -0.92 -2.45 -7.17
N ASP A 19 -1.33 -1.51 -8.04
CA ASP A 19 -2.73 -1.42 -8.47
C ASP A 19 -3.22 -2.64 -9.26
N LYS A 20 -2.29 -3.39 -9.88
CA LYS A 20 -2.59 -4.63 -10.60
C LYS A 20 -2.61 -5.87 -9.70
N SER A 21 -2.19 -5.78 -8.43
CA SER A 21 -2.29 -6.89 -7.48
C SER A 21 -3.74 -7.36 -7.33
N SER A 22 -3.92 -8.66 -7.14
CA SER A 22 -5.25 -9.23 -7.04
C SER A 22 -5.95 -8.75 -5.74
N PRO A 23 -7.29 -8.70 -5.72
CA PRO A 23 -8.00 -8.41 -4.48
C PRO A 23 -7.62 -9.36 -3.34
N GLU A 24 -7.39 -10.65 -3.65
CA GLU A 24 -7.02 -11.67 -2.66
C GLU A 24 -5.64 -11.39 -2.05
N GLU A 25 -4.65 -11.00 -2.86
CA GLU A 25 -3.30 -10.65 -2.38
C GLU A 25 -3.34 -9.44 -1.44
N ILE A 26 -4.08 -8.39 -1.83
CA ILE A 26 -4.22 -7.17 -1.03
C ILE A 26 -4.89 -7.51 0.32
N VAL A 27 -5.94 -8.32 0.31
CA VAL A 27 -6.62 -8.74 1.55
C VAL A 27 -5.71 -9.62 2.41
N SER A 28 -4.98 -10.56 1.81
CA SER A 28 -4.08 -11.47 2.53
C SER A 28 -2.95 -10.71 3.24
N VAL A 29 -2.34 -9.74 2.57
CA VAL A 29 -1.18 -9.01 3.12
C VAL A 29 -1.59 -7.84 4.01
N LEU A 30 -2.64 -7.10 3.65
CA LEU A 30 -3.01 -5.85 4.31
C LEU A 30 -4.33 -5.92 5.09
N GLY A 31 -5.06 -7.04 5.01
CA GLY A 31 -6.37 -7.19 5.66
C GLY A 31 -7.42 -6.20 5.15
N MET A 32 -7.24 -5.63 3.96
CA MET A 32 -8.11 -4.57 3.44
C MET A 32 -8.62 -4.87 2.04
N SER A 33 -9.81 -4.35 1.71
CA SER A 33 -10.35 -4.46 0.37
C SER A 33 -9.56 -3.62 -0.64
N LYS A 34 -9.61 -4.01 -1.93
CA LYS A 34 -8.96 -3.27 -3.03
C LYS A 34 -9.41 -1.80 -3.11
N LYS A 35 -10.67 -1.50 -2.73
CA LYS A 35 -11.17 -0.11 -2.62
C LYS A 35 -10.45 0.67 -1.52
N LEU A 36 -10.33 0.09 -0.33
CA LEU A 36 -9.69 0.72 0.82
C LEU A 36 -8.18 0.89 0.61
N PHE A 37 -7.55 -0.06 -0.08
CA PHE A 37 -6.16 0.02 -0.53
C PHE A 37 -5.93 1.27 -1.40
N LYS A 38 -6.68 1.42 -2.50
CA LYS A 38 -6.56 2.60 -3.39
C LYS A 38 -6.77 3.92 -2.63
N GLN A 39 -7.74 3.97 -1.72
CA GLN A 39 -7.97 5.15 -0.88
C GLN A 39 -6.79 5.45 0.05
N THR A 40 -6.19 4.42 0.66
CA THR A 40 -5.06 4.56 1.58
C THR A 40 -3.81 4.99 0.84
N VAL A 41 -3.48 4.32 -0.28
CA VAL A 41 -2.36 4.69 -1.17
C VAL A 41 -2.52 6.14 -1.64
N GLY A 42 -3.69 6.53 -2.13
CA GLY A 42 -3.94 7.91 -2.57
C GLY A 42 -3.76 8.95 -1.47
N LYS A 43 -4.20 8.66 -0.23
CA LYS A 43 -3.97 9.54 0.92
C LYS A 43 -2.48 9.63 1.29
N LEU A 44 -1.75 8.53 1.23
CA LEU A 44 -0.30 8.50 1.53
C LEU A 44 0.54 9.22 0.46
N LEU A 45 0.16 9.08 -0.82
CA LEU A 45 0.74 9.83 -1.93
C LEU A 45 0.50 11.33 -1.77
N LYS A 46 -0.72 11.75 -1.41
CA LYS A 46 -1.04 13.17 -1.11
C LYS A 46 -0.20 13.72 0.04
N LYS A 47 0.13 12.90 1.03
CA LYS A 47 1.03 13.25 2.14
C LYS A 47 2.52 13.12 1.80
N GLN A 48 2.86 12.71 0.57
CA GLN A 48 4.23 12.43 0.12
C GLN A 48 5.01 11.46 1.02
N LEU A 49 4.30 10.53 1.69
CA LEU A 49 4.93 9.54 2.60
C LEU A 49 5.41 8.29 1.88
N ILE A 50 4.87 8.01 0.69
CA ILE A 50 5.17 6.81 -0.09
C ILE A 50 5.43 7.17 -1.54
N THR A 51 6.14 6.30 -2.24
CA THR A 51 6.31 6.31 -3.69
C THR A 51 5.68 5.05 -4.26
N LEU A 52 4.76 5.21 -5.21
CA LEU A 52 4.17 4.09 -5.96
C LEU A 52 4.97 3.93 -7.26
N THR A 53 5.51 2.73 -7.49
CA THR A 53 6.11 2.32 -8.76
C THR A 53 5.18 1.34 -9.48
N GLU A 54 5.52 0.93 -10.70
CA GLU A 54 4.70 -0.02 -11.46
C GLU A 54 4.54 -1.38 -10.77
N ASN A 55 5.52 -1.76 -9.95
CA ASN A 55 5.64 -3.09 -9.35
C ASN A 55 5.62 -3.08 -7.81
N SER A 56 5.73 -1.92 -7.17
CA SER A 56 5.86 -1.84 -5.71
C SER A 56 5.43 -0.50 -5.13
N ILE A 57 5.20 -0.49 -3.82
CA ILE A 57 5.08 0.73 -3.01
C ILE A 57 6.29 0.80 -2.09
N LYS A 58 6.96 1.96 -2.07
CA LYS A 58 8.09 2.24 -1.18
C LYS A 58 7.74 3.34 -0.19
N LEU A 59 8.28 3.25 1.01
CA LEU A 59 8.32 4.38 1.93
C LEU A 59 9.28 5.44 1.36
N LYS A 60 8.90 6.71 1.42
CA LYS A 60 9.77 7.81 1.05
C LYS A 60 10.74 8.15 2.19
#